data_AF-A0A6N8UVH8-F1
#
_entry.id   AF-A0A6N8UVH8-F1
#
_cell.length_a   1.000
_cell.length_b   1.000
_cell.length_c   1.000
_cell.angle_alpha   90.00
_cell.angle_beta   90.00
_cell.angle_gamma   90.00
#
_symmetry.space_group_name_H-M   'P 1'
#
loop_
_entity.id
_entity.type
_entity.pdbx_description
1 polymer ?
#
loop_
_entity_poly.entity_id
_entity_poly.type
_entity_poly.pdbx_seq_one_letter_code
_entity_poly.pdbx_strand_id
1 'polypeptide(L)'
;MSSRPEFHQLLDESWKCAKTVLCVGIDPSNEMFPTSAPLDELGILEFSTSIVDAVSQHVCAIKMNHAHFASQGHESELESLIGYIHERYPSIPVILDAKRGDVDSTAEKYAEEAFNRYSADAVTVNPFMGWDT
;
A
#
# COMPACT_ATOMS: atom_id res chain seq x y z
N MET A 1 -2.39 -6.05 -22.46
CA MET A 1 -2.52 -6.10 -20.99
C MET A 1 -3.74 -5.25 -20.65
N SER A 2 -4.77 -5.81 -20.03
CA SER A 2 -5.92 -5.01 -19.60
C SER A 2 -5.48 -4.06 -18.49
N SER A 3 -5.90 -2.81 -18.55
CA SER A 3 -5.76 -1.86 -17.45
C SER A 3 -6.44 -2.42 -16.20
N ARG A 4 -5.81 -2.25 -15.04
CA ARG A 4 -6.42 -2.55 -13.73
C ARG A 4 -7.73 -1.73 -13.59
N PRO A 5 -8.81 -2.26 -13.00
CA PRO A 5 -10.06 -1.51 -12.83
C PRO A 5 -9.86 -0.26 -11.97
N GLU A 6 -10.79 0.69 -12.07
CA GLU A 6 -10.78 1.89 -11.23
C GLU A 6 -10.92 1.52 -9.74
N PHE A 7 -10.31 2.31 -8.85
CA PHE A 7 -10.29 2.03 -7.41
C PHE A 7 -11.68 1.76 -6.82
N HIS A 8 -12.70 2.55 -7.19
CA HIS A 8 -14.06 2.34 -6.69
C HIS A 8 -14.67 1.01 -7.16
N GLN A 9 -14.31 0.53 -8.35
CA GLN A 9 -14.77 -0.76 -8.86
C GLN A 9 -14.10 -1.90 -8.09
N LEU A 10 -12.78 -1.82 -7.89
CA LEU A 10 -12.03 -2.77 -7.06
C LEU A 10 -12.58 -2.85 -5.64
N LEU A 11 -12.85 -1.70 -5.02
CA LEU A 11 -13.36 -1.63 -3.66
C LEU A 11 -14.76 -2.26 -3.55
N ASP A 12 -15.65 -1.95 -4.49
CA ASP A 12 -17.00 -2.52 -4.56
C ASP A 12 -16.97 -4.04 -4.73
N GLU A 13 -16.11 -4.55 -5.61
CA GLU A 13 -15.94 -5.98 -5.86
C GLU A 13 -15.35 -6.69 -4.64
N SER A 14 -14.27 -6.15 -4.07
CA SER A 14 -13.62 -6.68 -2.88
C SER A 14 -14.58 -6.74 -1.69
N TRP A 15 -15.34 -5.67 -1.44
CA TRP A 15 -16.35 -5.63 -0.39
C TRP A 15 -17.42 -6.71 -0.57
N LYS A 16 -17.97 -6.86 -1.78
CA LYS A 16 -19.01 -7.87 -2.07
C LYS A 16 -18.48 -9.30 -1.92
N CYS A 17 -17.26 -9.56 -2.36
CA CYS A 17 -16.61 -10.87 -2.29
C CYS A 17 -16.22 -11.26 -0.86
N ALA A 18 -15.50 -10.38 -0.15
CA ALA A 18 -15.00 -10.63 1.20
C ALA A 18 -16.06 -10.43 2.29
N LYS A 19 -17.18 -9.75 1.98
CA LYS A 19 -18.29 -9.45 2.91
C LYS A 19 -17.83 -8.75 4.19
N THR A 20 -16.86 -7.86 4.04
CA THR A 20 -16.22 -7.12 5.13
C THR A 20 -15.84 -5.73 4.65
N VAL A 21 -15.70 -4.80 5.58
CA VAL A 21 -15.15 -3.46 5.33
C VAL A 21 -13.76 -3.29 5.96
N LEU A 22 -13.15 -4.39 6.42
CA LEU A 22 -11.86 -4.38 7.08
C LEU A 22 -10.75 -3.94 6.11
N CYS A 23 -10.02 -2.90 6.49
CA CYS A 23 -8.78 -2.49 5.86
C CYS A 23 -7.61 -2.80 6.80
N VAL A 24 -6.67 -3.64 6.37
CA VAL A 24 -5.49 -3.99 7.17
C VAL A 24 -4.33 -3.08 6.83
N GLY A 25 -3.67 -2.55 7.85
CA GLY A 25 -2.40 -1.82 7.71
C GLY A 25 -1.21 -2.78 7.77
N ILE A 26 -0.26 -2.63 6.85
CA ILE A 26 1.03 -3.35 6.88
C ILE A 26 2.15 -2.32 7.02
N ASP A 27 2.49 -2.05 8.28
CA ASP A 27 3.37 -0.97 8.70
C ASP A 27 4.52 -1.57 9.55
N PRO A 28 5.50 -2.26 8.94
CA PRO A 28 6.52 -2.99 9.67
C PRO A 28 7.34 -2.04 10.55
N SER A 29 7.63 -2.48 11.77
CA SER A 29 8.53 -1.80 12.71
C SER A 29 9.42 -2.84 13.38
N ASN A 30 10.64 -2.45 13.75
CA ASN A 30 11.63 -3.38 14.34
C ASN A 30 11.12 -4.09 15.60
N GLU A 31 10.18 -3.49 16.32
CA GLU A 31 9.56 -4.05 17.52
C GLU A 31 8.55 -5.17 17.22
N MET A 32 8.06 -5.27 15.99
CA MET A 32 7.07 -6.29 15.57
C MET A 32 7.73 -7.60 15.14
N PHE A 33 9.02 -7.59 14.82
CA PHE A 33 9.70 -8.79 14.35
C PHE A 33 9.97 -9.75 15.51
N PRO A 34 9.76 -11.07 15.31
CA PRO A 34 10.22 -12.06 16.25
C PRO A 34 11.72 -11.86 16.50
N THR A 35 12.16 -12.03 17.74
CA THR A 35 13.57 -11.80 18.14
C THR A 35 14.56 -12.70 17.39
N SER A 36 14.07 -13.74 16.73
CA SER A 36 14.82 -14.70 15.92
C SER A 36 14.81 -14.40 14.41
N ALA A 37 14.09 -13.38 13.93
CA ALA A 37 14.00 -13.06 12.51
C ALA A 37 15.12 -12.08 12.11
N PRO A 38 15.75 -12.27 10.93
CA PRO A 38 16.64 -11.26 10.38
C PRO A 38 15.86 -9.96 10.11
N LEU A 39 16.42 -8.83 10.53
CA LEU A 39 15.90 -7.47 10.31
C LEU A 39 16.56 -6.82 9.08
N ASP A 40 16.83 -7.61 8.04
CA ASP A 40 17.37 -7.12 6.76
C ASP A 40 16.24 -6.89 5.74
N GLU A 41 16.60 -6.40 4.55
CA GLU A 41 15.66 -6.10 3.46
C GLU A 41 14.78 -7.31 3.11
N LEU A 42 15.39 -8.51 3.04
CA LEU A 42 14.68 -9.77 2.79
C LEU A 42 13.68 -10.06 3.91
N GLY A 43 14.07 -9.86 5.17
CA GLY A 43 13.21 -10.04 6.33
C GLY A 43 11.96 -9.15 6.33
N ILE A 44 12.09 -7.87 5.94
CA ILE A 44 10.95 -6.94 5.87
C ILE A 44 9.93 -7.39 4.83
N LEU A 45 10.39 -7.73 3.62
CA LEU A 45 9.50 -8.15 2.54
C LEU A 45 8.85 -9.51 2.85
N GLU A 46 9.61 -10.48 3.33
CA GLU A 46 9.09 -11.80 3.73
C GLU A 46 8.05 -11.68 4.85
N PHE A 47 8.34 -10.90 5.88
CA PHE A 47 7.40 -10.64 6.97
C PHE A 47 6.11 -10.00 6.45
N SER A 48 6.23 -8.94 5.65
CA SER A 48 5.09 -8.20 5.13
C SER A 48 4.22 -9.05 4.21
N THR A 49 4.82 -9.83 3.30
CA THR A 49 4.11 -10.75 2.41
C THR A 49 3.45 -11.90 3.17
N SER A 50 4.06 -12.40 4.25
CA SER A 50 3.42 -13.40 5.12
C SER A 50 2.15 -12.88 5.79
N ILE A 51 2.13 -11.61 6.19
CA ILE A 51 0.93 -10.95 6.73
C ILE A 51 -0.12 -10.83 5.63
N VAL A 52 0.25 -10.36 4.43
CA VAL A 52 -0.66 -10.30 3.28
C VAL A 52 -1.33 -11.67 3.06
N ASP A 53 -0.55 -12.74 2.99
CA ASP A 53 -1.07 -14.09 2.75
C ASP A 53 -2.05 -14.54 3.85
N ALA A 54 -1.74 -14.21 5.11
CA ALA A 54 -2.60 -14.58 6.24
C ALA A 54 -3.92 -13.81 6.27
N VAL A 55 -3.96 -12.56 5.79
CA VAL A 55 -5.15 -11.69 5.91
C VAL A 55 -5.98 -11.60 4.63
N SER A 56 -5.44 -11.95 3.46
CA SER A 56 -6.07 -11.65 2.16
C SER A 56 -7.49 -12.19 1.97
N GLN A 57 -7.87 -13.28 2.66
CA GLN A 57 -9.24 -13.83 2.62
C GLN A 57 -10.25 -13.08 3.52
N HIS A 58 -9.78 -12.13 4.33
CA HIS A 58 -10.54 -11.50 5.40
C HIS A 58 -10.59 -9.98 5.30
N VAL A 59 -10.04 -9.41 4.23
CA VAL A 59 -9.89 -7.96 4.07
C VAL A 59 -10.57 -7.46 2.80
N CYS A 60 -11.02 -6.21 2.87
CA CYS A 60 -11.54 -5.46 1.74
C CYS A 60 -10.44 -4.66 1.06
N ALA A 61 -9.45 -4.17 1.80
CA ALA A 61 -8.33 -3.40 1.29
C ALA A 61 -7.09 -3.62 2.14
N ILE A 62 -5.92 -3.37 1.56
CA ILE A 62 -4.65 -3.33 2.30
C ILE A 62 -4.08 -1.92 2.18
N LYS A 63 -3.58 -1.39 3.29
CA LYS A 63 -2.99 -0.05 3.37
C LYS A 63 -1.55 -0.16 3.85
N MET A 64 -0.63 0.58 3.23
CA MET A 64 0.76 0.67 3.67
C MET A 64 1.11 2.11 3.96
N ASN A 65 1.63 2.39 5.16
CA ASN A 65 2.13 3.69 5.52
C ASN A 65 3.55 3.87 5.01
N HIS A 66 3.71 4.78 4.05
CA HIS A 66 4.99 5.09 3.41
C HIS A 66 6.11 5.35 4.42
N ALA A 67 5.81 6.04 5.54
CA ALA A 67 6.83 6.45 6.50
C ALA A 67 7.54 5.27 7.17
N HIS A 68 6.85 4.14 7.38
CA HIS A 68 7.45 2.95 8.02
C HIS A 68 8.53 2.29 7.15
N PHE A 69 8.37 2.39 5.83
CA PHE A 69 9.34 1.88 4.86
C PHE A 69 10.46 2.90 4.62
N ALA A 70 10.10 4.13 4.27
CA ALA A 70 11.07 5.15 3.88
C ALA A 70 12.02 5.57 5.02
N SER A 71 11.58 5.56 6.28
CA SER A 71 12.47 5.91 7.39
C SER A 71 13.65 4.95 7.58
N GLN A 72 13.58 3.77 6.97
CA GLN A 72 14.57 2.70 7.07
C GLN A 72 15.22 2.38 5.71
N GLY A 73 14.90 3.13 4.65
CA GLY A 73 15.43 2.88 3.30
C GLY A 73 14.77 1.72 2.56
N HIS A 74 13.56 1.31 2.97
CA HIS A 74 12.86 0.13 2.44
C HIS A 74 11.83 0.46 1.35
N GLU A 75 12.05 1.51 0.58
CA GLU A 75 11.15 1.92 -0.49
C GLU A 75 11.04 0.87 -1.61
N SER A 76 12.12 0.13 -1.90
CA SER A 76 12.10 -0.99 -2.87
C SER A 76 11.24 -2.15 -2.40
N GLU A 77 11.23 -2.44 -1.10
CA GLU A 77 10.41 -3.51 -0.52
C GLU A 77 8.94 -3.10 -0.50
N LEU A 78 8.64 -1.81 -0.27
CA LEU A 78 7.28 -1.28 -0.43
C LEU A 78 6.77 -1.48 -1.87
N GLU A 79 7.57 -1.11 -2.87
CA GLU A 79 7.24 -1.31 -4.29
C GLU A 79 7.01 -2.79 -4.60
N SER A 80 7.91 -3.66 -4.13
CA SER A 80 7.82 -5.12 -4.31
C SER A 80 6.58 -5.71 -3.63
N LEU A 81 6.23 -5.24 -2.44
CA LEU A 81 5.05 -5.68 -1.69
C LEU A 81 3.74 -5.31 -2.40
N ILE A 82 3.66 -4.10 -2.97
CA ILE A 82 2.49 -3.67 -3.75
C ILE A 82 2.35 -4.56 -4.99
N GLY A 83 3.45 -4.76 -5.74
CA GLY A 83 3.46 -5.64 -6.91
C GLY A 83 3.03 -7.07 -6.57
N TYR A 84 3.51 -7.60 -5.44
CA TYR A 84 3.11 -8.91 -4.93
C TYR A 84 1.60 -9.00 -4.65
N ILE A 85 1.01 -7.99 -4.00
CA ILE A 85 -0.44 -7.95 -3.74
C ILE A 85 -1.22 -7.94 -5.06
N HIS A 86 -0.80 -7.13 -6.03
CA HIS A 86 -1.48 -7.07 -7.33
C HIS A 86 -1.38 -8.36 -8.13
N GLU A 87 -0.24 -9.04 -8.08
CA GLU A 87 -0.04 -10.31 -8.77
C GLU A 87 -0.87 -11.43 -8.13
N ARG A 88 -0.80 -11.57 -6.80
CA ARG A 88 -1.36 -12.72 -6.08
C ARG A 88 -2.80 -12.54 -5.65
N TYR A 89 -3.21 -11.30 -5.38
CA TYR A 89 -4.53 -10.93 -4.88
C TYR A 89 -5.11 -9.76 -5.69
N PRO A 90 -5.30 -9.93 -7.02
CA PRO A 90 -5.60 -8.82 -7.93
C PRO A 90 -6.90 -8.09 -7.63
N SER A 91 -7.85 -8.70 -6.90
CA SER A 91 -9.10 -8.07 -6.49
C SER A 91 -8.98 -7.20 -5.24
N ILE A 92 -7.86 -7.24 -4.52
CA ILE A 92 -7.66 -6.45 -3.30
C ILE A 92 -7.07 -5.09 -3.71
N PRO A 93 -7.75 -3.96 -3.44
CA PRO A 93 -7.19 -2.64 -3.63
C PRO A 93 -6.12 -2.32 -2.59
N VAL A 94 -5.09 -1.62 -3.05
CA VAL A 94 -3.95 -1.17 -2.25
C VAL A 94 -4.01 0.35 -2.06
N ILE A 95 -3.96 0.79 -0.80
CA ILE A 95 -3.97 2.21 -0.42
C ILE A 95 -2.59 2.60 0.09
N LEU A 96 -1.93 3.55 -0.57
CA LEU A 96 -0.70 4.14 -0.07
C LEU A 96 -1.02 5.27 0.90
N ASP A 97 -0.71 5.06 2.18
CA ASP A 97 -0.91 6.07 3.21
C ASP A 97 0.32 7.00 3.31
N ALA A 98 0.38 7.98 2.43
CA ALA A 98 1.50 8.92 2.30
C ALA A 98 1.22 10.32 2.85
N LYS A 99 -0.06 10.69 3.04
CA LYS A 99 -0.54 11.98 3.57
C LYS A 99 0.12 13.18 2.87
N ARG A 100 0.38 13.06 1.57
CA ARG A 100 1.04 14.11 0.79
C ARG A 100 0.16 15.35 0.74
N GLY A 101 0.78 16.53 0.78
CA GLY A 101 0.08 17.80 0.69
C GLY A 101 1.06 18.86 0.23
N ASP A 102 0.97 19.21 -1.05
CA ASP A 102 1.75 20.27 -1.71
C ASP A 102 0.87 20.84 -2.84
N VAL A 103 1.41 21.66 -3.74
CA VAL A 103 0.65 22.24 -4.87
C VAL A 103 1.44 22.16 -6.18
N ASP A 104 0.73 22.40 -7.29
CA ASP A 104 1.28 22.53 -8.63
C ASP A 104 2.20 21.33 -9.01
N SER A 105 3.39 21.62 -9.54
CA SER A 105 4.34 20.61 -10.01
C SER A 105 4.80 19.63 -8.91
N THR A 106 4.72 20.00 -7.63
CA THR A 106 5.12 19.09 -6.55
C THR A 106 4.05 18.02 -6.32
N ALA A 107 2.76 18.40 -6.39
CA ALA A 107 1.65 17.46 -6.33
C ALA A 107 1.73 16.43 -7.48
N GLU A 108 2.11 16.87 -8.68
CA GLU A 108 2.35 15.97 -9.82
C GLU A 108 3.45 14.94 -9.54
N LYS A 109 4.53 15.31 -8.85
CA LYS A 109 5.58 14.35 -8.45
C LYS A 109 5.12 13.36 -7.40
N TYR A 110 4.24 13.75 -6.49
CA TYR A 110 3.61 12.81 -5.57
C TYR A 110 2.64 11.85 -6.27
N ALA A 111 1.95 12.31 -7.32
CA ALA A 111 1.13 11.44 -8.15
C ALA A 111 2.01 10.44 -8.95
N GLU A 112 3.12 10.89 -9.55
CA GLU A 112 4.09 10.00 -10.20
C GLU A 112 4.65 8.95 -9.24
N GLU A 113 5.01 9.35 -8.02
CA GLU A 113 5.48 8.44 -6.96
C GLU A 113 4.40 7.40 -6.61
N ALA A 114 3.19 7.84 -6.27
CA ALA A 114 2.13 6.96 -5.77
C ALA A 114 1.59 6.01 -6.85
N PHE A 115 1.29 6.53 -8.04
CA PHE A 115 0.56 5.80 -9.08
C PHE A 115 1.46 5.18 -10.15
N ASN A 116 2.64 5.74 -10.44
CA ASN A 116 3.53 5.18 -11.46
C ASN A 116 4.66 4.34 -10.85
N ARG A 117 5.35 4.85 -9.83
CA ARG A 117 6.42 4.09 -9.17
C ARG A 117 5.83 2.97 -8.32
N TYR A 118 5.00 3.32 -7.33
CA TYR A 118 4.44 2.34 -6.41
C TYR A 118 3.22 1.61 -6.97
N SER A 119 2.61 2.10 -8.04
CA SER A 119 1.39 1.51 -8.64
C SER A 119 0.20 1.40 -7.69
N ALA A 120 0.12 2.19 -6.61
CA ALA A 120 -0.97 2.11 -5.65
C ALA A 120 -2.34 2.42 -6.29
N ASP A 121 -3.42 1.84 -5.75
CA ASP A 121 -4.78 2.07 -6.27
C ASP A 121 -5.39 3.37 -5.73
N ALA A 122 -4.95 3.81 -4.55
CA ALA A 122 -5.34 5.07 -3.94
C ALA A 122 -4.21 5.62 -3.07
N VAL A 123 -4.24 6.92 -2.78
CA VAL A 123 -3.29 7.58 -1.88
C VAL A 123 -4.03 8.47 -0.88
N THR A 124 -3.52 8.56 0.36
CA THR A 124 -4.00 9.54 1.32
C THR A 124 -3.38 10.91 1.05
N VAL A 125 -4.21 11.95 1.04
CA VAL A 125 -3.83 13.34 0.76
C VAL A 125 -4.18 14.21 1.96
N ASN A 126 -3.35 15.21 2.25
CA ASN A 126 -3.63 16.27 3.21
C ASN A 126 -4.09 17.53 2.47
N PRO A 127 -5.39 17.86 2.45
CA PRO A 127 -5.95 18.94 1.64
C PRO A 127 -5.73 20.34 2.25
N PHE A 128 -4.81 20.49 3.21
CA PHE A 128 -4.62 21.75 3.94
C PHE A 128 -4.29 22.94 3.03
N MET A 129 -3.61 22.71 1.90
CA MET A 129 -3.19 23.77 0.97
C MET A 129 -4.29 24.16 -0.03
N GLY A 130 -5.41 23.45 -0.08
CA GLY A 130 -6.56 23.79 -0.92
C GLY A 130 -6.86 22.75 -2.00
N TRP A 131 -7.60 23.17 -3.03
CA TRP A 131 -8.02 22.30 -4.13
C TRP A 131 -6.93 22.00 -5.14
N ASP A 132 -5.87 22.82 -5.16
CA ASP A 132 -4.72 22.65 -6.05
C ASP A 132 -3.69 21.63 -5.50
N THR A 133 -4.08 20.89 -4.45
CA THR A 133 -3.29 19.83 -3.80
C THR A 133 -3.46 18.47 -4.46
#